data_AF-A0A0W0YP00-F1
#
_entry.id   AF-A0A0W0YP00-F1
#
_cell.length_a   1.000
_cell.length_b   1.000
_cell.length_c   1.000
_cell.angle_alpha   90.00
_cell.angle_beta   90.00
_cell.angle_gamma   90.00
#
_symmetry.space_group_name_H-M   'P 1'
#
loop_
_entity.id
_entity.type
_entity.pdbx_description
1 polymer ?
#
loop_
_entity_poly.entity_id
_entity_poly.type
_entity_poly.pdbx_seq_one_letter_code
_entity_poly.pdbx_strand_id
1 'polypeptide(L)'
;MPKSKKTTAAYNALFQEFSPPSVGLNRKKEAFLTVDTGQSCHVFATASAPSWTTRDSVNKKYETIGTEKAMRRLQQQINHDLDEEDKKRMNPEYVIQPFPQPSVEERTQERKANMEEILQLRNLQETVLPVENMYLCGGFREGKMTPEHMWIEDHTNNKTYDTFINRGGVAVVDGVGKDGEAFKPGCEGSAFKGEDIGRVKVAGYTYGQLIAIASGAEKQPPFPDSIANTPQVLMAMETVKLVNEALAKVPPPALTEAEQNILKKVQEEQIKKKSDIEIKKVVTDLTGADKVNYESALDKLADEARQQREVATAIVGRGFNPFVKLSQDLSAIKPDPITNTDSIDEAVRLKNGLLEEIRTLEQKKGTIAPEYQEKFQQKIDEARNRISSALPENLEKLGQDLNAIKPEQIKQSKTMKEARGQVEILNNKIQELEEKKNTLPEKYQAKFEEKINTLRQSVQTELKEKEKIEVTVNHIKDAATKYLEWSKKNATGFRFSFLSHGSHGRERAQKLLDMIQNENMPMANILKVANETVKTSGTNKNSFSRYLHDELKGTNLTFTDSLTKNFKNYKEEMRSLLHKEVENEEKNTKGIRM
;
A
#
# COMPACT_ATOMS: atom_id res chain seq x y z
N MET A 1 -14.72 -15.80 -30.77
CA MET A 1 -15.71 -14.90 -30.10
C MET A 1 -16.50 -15.65 -29.02
N PRO A 2 -16.79 -15.05 -27.85
CA PRO A 2 -17.61 -15.70 -26.83
C PRO A 2 -19.02 -15.99 -27.38
N LYS A 3 -19.43 -17.25 -27.31
CA LYS A 3 -20.71 -17.74 -27.86
C LYS A 3 -21.94 -17.27 -27.08
N SER A 4 -21.73 -16.60 -25.95
CA SER A 4 -22.78 -16.03 -25.10
C SER A 4 -22.39 -14.66 -24.58
N LYS A 5 -23.40 -13.79 -24.44
CA LYS A 5 -23.25 -12.47 -23.80
C LYS A 5 -22.84 -12.54 -22.34
N LYS A 6 -22.96 -13.71 -21.71
CA LYS A 6 -22.58 -13.95 -20.31
C LYS A 6 -21.13 -14.45 -20.16
N THR A 7 -20.41 -14.62 -21.26
CA THR A 7 -19.04 -15.13 -21.27
C THR A 7 -18.08 -14.04 -21.69
N THR A 8 -17.06 -13.78 -20.86
CA THR A 8 -15.98 -12.87 -21.23
C THR A 8 -14.93 -13.60 -22.08
N ALA A 9 -14.18 -12.86 -22.90
CA ALA A 9 -13.12 -13.45 -23.72
C ALA A 9 -12.05 -14.12 -22.84
N ALA A 10 -11.62 -13.48 -21.75
CA ALA A 10 -10.68 -14.06 -20.79
C ALA A 10 -11.21 -15.35 -20.14
N TYR A 11 -12.47 -15.40 -19.70
CA TYR A 11 -13.02 -16.61 -19.10
C TYR A 11 -13.15 -17.74 -20.11
N ASN A 12 -13.56 -17.45 -21.34
CA ASN A 12 -13.63 -18.44 -22.41
C ASN A 12 -12.25 -19.04 -22.72
N ALA A 13 -11.25 -18.18 -22.95
CA ALA A 13 -9.90 -18.61 -23.31
C ALA A 13 -9.22 -19.40 -22.19
N LEU A 14 -9.41 -19.00 -20.93
CA LEU A 14 -8.81 -19.66 -19.78
C LEU A 14 -9.59 -20.90 -19.37
N PHE A 15 -10.91 -20.79 -19.17
CA PHE A 15 -11.73 -21.77 -18.43
C PHE A 15 -12.72 -22.57 -19.25
N GLN A 16 -12.78 -22.38 -20.58
CA GLN A 16 -13.68 -23.15 -21.44
C GLN A 16 -12.95 -23.90 -22.57
N GLU A 17 -13.50 -25.05 -22.92
CA GLU A 17 -13.11 -25.87 -24.05
C GLU A 17 -13.86 -25.46 -25.30
N PHE A 18 -13.09 -25.17 -26.36
CA PHE A 18 -13.67 -24.95 -27.67
C PHE A 18 -14.55 -26.14 -28.05
N SER A 19 -15.82 -25.83 -28.28
CA SER A 19 -16.77 -26.72 -28.93
C SER A 19 -17.05 -26.16 -30.33
N PRO A 20 -17.56 -26.94 -31.28
CA PRO A 20 -18.16 -26.37 -32.48
C PRO A 20 -19.36 -25.49 -32.12
N PRO A 21 -19.65 -24.39 -32.84
CA PRO A 21 -20.91 -23.67 -32.70
C PRO A 21 -22.10 -24.63 -32.89
N SER A 22 -23.08 -24.58 -31.99
CA SER A 22 -24.25 -25.45 -32.05
C SER A 22 -25.45 -24.80 -31.34
N VAL A 23 -26.61 -25.43 -31.47
CA VAL A 23 -27.87 -25.06 -30.82
C VAL A 23 -28.26 -26.15 -29.83
N GLY A 24 -28.72 -25.76 -28.64
CA GLY A 24 -29.35 -26.65 -27.66
C GLY A 24 -30.82 -26.32 -27.48
N LEU A 25 -31.56 -27.21 -26.82
CA LEU A 25 -32.95 -27.00 -26.45
C LEU A 25 -33.09 -26.86 -24.94
N ASN A 26 -33.76 -25.81 -24.48
CA ASN A 26 -34.04 -25.63 -23.05
C ASN A 26 -35.18 -26.56 -22.59
N ARG A 27 -35.53 -26.54 -21.29
CA ARG A 27 -36.64 -27.35 -20.74
C ARG A 27 -38.00 -27.10 -21.41
N LYS A 28 -38.19 -25.94 -22.04
CA LYS A 28 -39.39 -25.55 -22.80
C LYS A 28 -39.28 -25.88 -24.30
N LYS A 29 -38.21 -26.57 -24.72
CA LYS A 29 -37.87 -26.86 -26.13
C LYS A 29 -37.63 -25.61 -26.99
N GLU A 30 -37.19 -24.52 -26.37
CA GLU A 30 -36.77 -23.32 -27.10
C GLU A 30 -35.28 -23.44 -27.42
N ALA A 31 -34.92 -23.09 -28.66
CA ALA A 31 -33.55 -23.10 -29.15
C ALA A 31 -32.70 -22.03 -28.45
N PHE A 32 -31.48 -22.38 -28.06
CA PHE A 32 -30.48 -21.45 -27.54
C PHE A 32 -29.09 -21.80 -28.09
N LEU A 33 -28.21 -20.80 -28.20
CA LEU A 33 -26.83 -21.03 -28.63
C LEU A 33 -26.03 -21.67 -27.51
N THR A 34 -25.38 -22.79 -27.81
CA THR A 34 -24.52 -23.46 -26.84
C THR A 34 -23.27 -22.62 -26.59
N VAL A 35 -22.84 -22.58 -25.33
CA VAL A 35 -21.53 -22.04 -24.96
C VAL A 35 -20.47 -23.12 -25.09
N ASP A 36 -19.21 -22.69 -25.10
CA ASP A 36 -18.08 -23.60 -24.90
C ASP A 36 -18.16 -24.28 -23.53
N THR A 37 -17.74 -25.53 -23.47
CA THR A 37 -17.81 -26.35 -22.26
C THR A 37 -16.87 -25.76 -21.23
N GLY A 38 -17.41 -25.18 -20.16
CA GLY A 38 -16.62 -24.64 -19.06
C GLY A 38 -16.02 -25.72 -18.18
N GLN A 39 -15.07 -25.30 -17.34
CA GLN A 39 -14.56 -26.15 -16.27
C GLN A 39 -15.70 -26.69 -15.41
N SER A 40 -15.56 -27.94 -14.98
CA SER A 40 -16.50 -28.58 -14.07
C SER A 40 -16.52 -27.88 -12.71
N CYS A 41 -17.66 -28.00 -12.01
CA CYS A 41 -17.86 -27.41 -10.69
C CYS A 41 -16.84 -27.91 -9.66
N HIS A 42 -16.48 -29.19 -9.69
CA HIS A 42 -15.44 -29.75 -8.82
C HIS A 42 -14.03 -29.25 -9.16
N VAL A 43 -13.70 -29.05 -10.44
CA VAL A 43 -12.42 -28.42 -10.82
C VAL A 43 -12.37 -27.00 -10.33
N PHE A 44 -13.43 -26.21 -10.51
CA PHE A 44 -13.50 -24.84 -10.00
C PHE A 44 -13.31 -24.81 -8.48
N ALA A 45 -14.10 -25.59 -7.75
CA ALA A 45 -14.12 -25.57 -6.30
C ALA A 45 -12.82 -26.08 -5.66
N THR A 46 -12.09 -26.99 -6.31
CA THR A 46 -10.83 -27.54 -5.78
C THR A 46 -9.58 -26.83 -6.26
N ALA A 47 -9.51 -26.43 -7.53
CA ALA A 47 -8.28 -25.89 -8.11
C ALA A 47 -8.45 -24.63 -8.96
N SER A 48 -9.48 -24.59 -9.81
CA SER A 48 -9.66 -23.59 -10.85
C SER A 48 -8.39 -23.42 -11.70
N ALA A 49 -7.76 -24.53 -12.09
CA ALA A 49 -6.49 -24.47 -12.81
C ALA A 49 -6.71 -23.90 -14.24
N PRO A 50 -5.94 -22.90 -14.70
CA PRO A 50 -6.03 -22.37 -16.05
C PRO A 50 -5.49 -23.35 -17.11
N SER A 51 -4.61 -24.28 -16.74
CA SER A 51 -4.02 -25.28 -17.64
C SER A 51 -4.88 -26.54 -17.79
N TRP A 52 -5.04 -27.01 -19.03
CA TRP A 52 -5.82 -28.21 -19.36
C TRP A 52 -5.27 -29.48 -18.69
N THR A 53 -3.96 -29.69 -18.74
CA THR A 53 -3.30 -30.85 -18.13
C THR A 53 -3.58 -30.97 -16.64
N THR A 54 -3.63 -29.83 -15.93
CA THR A 54 -3.93 -29.82 -14.50
C THR A 54 -5.42 -30.09 -14.27
N ARG A 55 -6.33 -29.55 -15.09
CA ARG A 55 -7.77 -29.88 -15.00
C ARG A 55 -8.04 -31.35 -15.20
N ASP A 56 -7.47 -31.95 -16.24
CA ASP A 56 -7.62 -33.38 -16.53
C ASP A 56 -7.08 -34.25 -15.39
N SER A 57 -5.92 -33.88 -14.82
CA SER A 57 -5.37 -34.56 -13.66
C SER A 57 -6.28 -34.47 -12.42
N VAL A 58 -6.84 -33.29 -12.15
CA VAL A 58 -7.79 -33.08 -11.04
C VAL A 58 -9.08 -33.87 -11.28
N ASN A 59 -9.62 -33.84 -12.50
CA ASN A 59 -10.81 -34.62 -12.88
C ASN A 59 -10.61 -36.10 -12.64
N LYS A 60 -9.53 -36.69 -13.17
CA LYS A 60 -9.24 -38.12 -12.99
C LYS A 60 -9.08 -38.51 -11.53
N LYS A 61 -8.43 -37.68 -10.72
CA LYS A 61 -8.32 -37.92 -9.28
C LYS A 61 -9.68 -37.84 -8.59
N TYR A 62 -10.49 -36.82 -8.91
CA TYR A 62 -11.83 -36.66 -8.36
C TYR A 62 -12.74 -37.85 -8.72
N GLU A 63 -12.70 -38.33 -9.96
CA GLU A 63 -13.48 -39.49 -10.45
C GLU A 63 -13.19 -40.78 -9.66
N THR A 64 -12.00 -40.91 -9.07
CA THR A 64 -11.65 -42.10 -8.27
C THR A 64 -12.17 -42.06 -6.83
N ILE A 65 -12.56 -40.89 -6.31
CA ILE A 65 -13.01 -40.75 -4.92
C ILE A 65 -14.28 -41.56 -4.69
N GLY A 66 -14.31 -42.35 -3.62
CA GLY A 66 -15.46 -43.19 -3.25
C GLY A 66 -15.75 -44.36 -4.19
N THR A 67 -15.02 -44.53 -5.30
CA THR A 67 -15.30 -45.58 -6.31
C THR A 67 -15.14 -46.98 -5.75
N GLU A 68 -14.11 -47.24 -4.94
CA GLU A 68 -13.86 -48.56 -4.36
C GLU A 68 -15.01 -49.02 -3.45
N LYS A 69 -15.56 -48.12 -2.63
CA LYS A 69 -16.72 -48.40 -1.77
C LYS A 69 -17.99 -48.57 -2.62
N ALA A 70 -18.18 -47.76 -3.66
CA ALA A 70 -19.30 -47.88 -4.58
C ALA A 70 -19.29 -49.25 -5.31
N MET A 71 -18.11 -49.70 -5.77
CA MET A 71 -17.94 -51.00 -6.42
C MET A 71 -18.19 -52.16 -5.44
N ARG A 72 -17.69 -52.07 -4.20
CA ARG A 72 -17.99 -53.07 -3.16
C ARG A 72 -19.49 -53.18 -2.87
N ARG A 73 -20.19 -52.05 -2.76
CA ARG A 73 -21.64 -52.02 -2.54
C ARG A 73 -22.41 -52.60 -3.73
N LEU A 74 -22.01 -52.26 -4.96
CA LEU A 74 -22.60 -52.83 -6.16
C LEU A 74 -22.43 -54.36 -6.20
N GLN A 75 -21.25 -54.88 -5.86
CA GLN A 75 -21.01 -56.31 -5.78
C GLN A 75 -21.87 -56.99 -4.71
N GLN A 76 -22.02 -56.37 -3.54
CA GLN A 76 -22.90 -56.87 -2.47
C GLN A 76 -24.36 -56.89 -2.91
N GLN A 77 -24.82 -55.85 -3.63
CA GLN A 77 -26.16 -55.78 -4.17
C GLN A 77 -26.40 -56.89 -5.20
N ILE A 78 -25.48 -57.11 -6.14
CA ILE A 78 -25.58 -58.19 -7.11
C ILE A 78 -25.68 -59.55 -6.41
N ASN A 79 -24.83 -59.80 -5.41
CA ASN A 79 -24.86 -61.07 -4.67
C ASN A 79 -26.18 -61.25 -3.93
N HIS A 80 -26.70 -60.20 -3.28
CA HIS A 80 -27.98 -60.23 -2.59
C HIS A 80 -29.14 -60.50 -3.55
N ASP A 81 -29.18 -59.81 -4.69
CA ASP A 81 -30.26 -59.96 -5.68
C ASP A 81 -30.29 -61.40 -6.22
N LEU A 82 -29.12 -62.02 -6.46
CA LEU A 82 -29.00 -63.42 -6.86
C LEU A 82 -29.50 -64.38 -5.76
N ASP A 83 -29.11 -64.17 -4.51
CA ASP A 83 -29.56 -64.98 -3.36
C ASP A 83 -31.08 -64.90 -3.16
N GLU A 84 -31.68 -63.72 -3.36
CA GLU A 84 -33.12 -63.52 -3.27
C GLU A 84 -33.89 -64.20 -4.42
N GLU A 85 -33.35 -64.15 -5.64
CA GLU A 85 -33.89 -64.89 -6.79
C GLU A 85 -33.82 -66.41 -6.58
N ASP A 86 -32.76 -66.93 -5.96
CA ASP A 86 -32.66 -68.34 -5.58
C ASP A 86 -33.74 -68.74 -4.57
N LYS A 87 -33.98 -67.93 -3.52
CA LYS A 87 -35.07 -68.16 -2.55
C LYS A 87 -36.43 -68.18 -3.24
N LYS A 88 -36.68 -67.26 -4.18
CA LYS A 88 -37.93 -67.22 -4.97
C LYS A 88 -38.10 -68.44 -5.87
N ARG A 89 -37.01 -68.95 -6.46
CA ARG A 89 -37.03 -70.19 -7.26
C ARG A 89 -37.34 -71.41 -6.41
N MET A 90 -36.82 -71.48 -5.18
CA MET A 90 -37.08 -72.59 -4.26
C MET A 90 -38.47 -72.53 -3.60
N ASN A 91 -39.01 -71.32 -3.37
CA ASN A 91 -40.34 -71.09 -2.85
C ASN A 91 -41.08 -70.05 -3.69
N PRO A 92 -42.01 -70.46 -4.59
CA PRO A 92 -42.77 -69.54 -5.44
C PRO A 92 -43.61 -68.52 -4.67
N GLU A 93 -43.97 -68.77 -3.41
CA GLU A 93 -44.73 -67.83 -2.56
C GLU A 93 -43.83 -66.80 -1.86
N TYR A 94 -42.50 -66.98 -1.87
CA TYR A 94 -41.55 -66.05 -1.27
C TYR A 94 -41.62 -64.66 -1.93
N VAL A 95 -41.42 -63.60 -1.15
CA VAL A 95 -41.36 -62.22 -1.67
C VAL A 95 -39.91 -61.75 -1.57
N ILE A 96 -39.31 -61.42 -2.71
CA ILE A 96 -37.94 -60.90 -2.82
C ILE A 96 -37.81 -59.67 -1.92
N GLN A 97 -36.80 -59.70 -1.06
CA GLN A 97 -36.47 -58.58 -0.20
C GLN A 97 -35.49 -57.64 -0.92
N PRO A 98 -35.71 -56.32 -0.88
CA PRO A 98 -34.80 -55.37 -1.51
C PRO A 98 -33.44 -55.36 -0.80
N PHE A 99 -32.37 -55.04 -1.53
CA PHE A 99 -31.05 -54.84 -0.95
C PHE A 99 -31.10 -53.74 0.14
N PRO A 100 -30.58 -54.00 1.35
CA PRO A 100 -30.62 -53.04 2.45
C PRO A 100 -29.86 -51.75 2.08
N GLN A 101 -30.58 -50.63 2.12
CA GLN A 101 -29.98 -49.33 1.88
C GLN A 101 -29.10 -48.90 3.06
N PRO A 102 -27.97 -48.22 2.83
CA PRO A 102 -27.15 -47.68 3.90
C PRO A 102 -27.96 -46.78 4.84
N SER A 103 -27.73 -46.91 6.14
CA SER A 103 -28.34 -46.08 7.17
C SER A 103 -27.98 -44.60 6.98
N VAL A 104 -28.72 -43.69 7.64
CA VAL A 104 -28.42 -42.25 7.62
C VAL A 104 -27.01 -41.98 8.16
N GLU A 105 -26.61 -42.71 9.21
CA GLU A 105 -25.30 -42.58 9.85
C GLU A 105 -24.17 -43.03 8.92
N GLU A 106 -24.31 -44.20 8.28
CA GLU A 106 -23.33 -44.70 7.29
C GLU A 106 -23.20 -43.73 6.10
N ARG A 107 -24.32 -43.23 5.57
CA ARG A 107 -24.31 -42.21 4.50
C ARG A 107 -23.57 -40.96 4.93
N THR A 108 -23.86 -40.46 6.13
CA THR A 108 -23.24 -39.24 6.65
C THR A 108 -21.73 -39.41 6.82
N GLN A 109 -21.30 -40.53 7.39
CA GLN A 109 -19.88 -40.84 7.58
C GLN A 109 -19.14 -41.00 6.24
N GLU A 110 -19.73 -41.71 5.27
CA GLU A 110 -19.12 -41.91 3.96
C GLU A 110 -19.05 -40.60 3.15
N ARG A 111 -20.11 -39.80 3.14
CA ARG A 111 -20.10 -38.47 2.51
C ARG A 111 -19.04 -37.57 3.13
N LYS A 112 -18.91 -37.57 4.46
CA LYS A 112 -17.86 -36.82 5.16
C LYS A 112 -16.47 -37.30 4.74
N ALA A 113 -16.22 -38.62 4.72
CA ALA A 113 -14.94 -39.17 4.29
C ALA A 113 -14.59 -38.77 2.84
N ASN A 114 -15.56 -38.84 1.93
CA ASN A 114 -15.36 -38.42 0.54
C ASN A 114 -15.07 -36.92 0.44
N MET A 115 -15.74 -36.07 1.22
CA MET A 115 -15.43 -34.62 1.28
C MET A 115 -14.03 -34.33 1.82
N GLU A 116 -13.55 -35.10 2.79
CA GLU A 116 -12.16 -34.99 3.30
C GLU A 116 -11.13 -35.42 2.25
N GLU A 117 -11.40 -36.46 1.46
CA GLU A 117 -10.55 -36.84 0.32
C GLU A 117 -10.51 -35.73 -0.75
N ILE A 118 -11.67 -35.11 -1.04
CA ILE A 118 -11.74 -33.97 -1.96
C ILE A 118 -10.96 -32.77 -1.39
N LEU A 119 -11.02 -32.53 -0.07
CA LEU A 119 -10.23 -31.50 0.59
C LEU A 119 -8.73 -31.71 0.36
N GLN A 120 -8.23 -32.95 0.37
CA GLN A 120 -6.82 -33.22 0.05
C GLN A 120 -6.48 -32.77 -1.38
N LEU A 121 -7.37 -32.99 -2.35
CA LEU A 121 -7.17 -32.50 -3.72
C LEU A 121 -7.10 -30.96 -3.78
N ARG A 122 -7.98 -30.28 -3.04
CA ARG A 122 -7.95 -28.81 -2.93
C ARG A 122 -6.67 -28.32 -2.24
N ASN A 123 -6.16 -29.05 -1.27
CA ASN A 123 -4.94 -28.68 -0.53
C ASN A 123 -3.64 -28.91 -1.32
N LEU A 124 -3.70 -29.57 -2.49
CA LEU A 124 -2.59 -29.58 -3.44
C LEU A 124 -2.35 -28.19 -4.06
N GLN A 125 -3.29 -27.26 -3.90
CA GLN A 125 -3.21 -25.91 -4.44
C GLN A 125 -2.85 -24.92 -3.33
N GLU A 126 -1.98 -23.97 -3.66
CA GLU A 126 -1.61 -22.90 -2.74
C GLU A 126 -2.81 -21.99 -2.45
N THR A 127 -3.05 -21.73 -1.17
CA THR A 127 -3.96 -20.68 -0.72
C THR A 127 -3.21 -19.36 -0.74
N VAL A 128 -3.63 -18.42 -1.60
CA VAL A 128 -2.92 -17.14 -1.79
C VAL A 128 -3.59 -15.99 -1.05
N LEU A 129 -4.91 -16.09 -0.83
CA LEU A 129 -5.70 -15.14 -0.05
C LEU A 129 -6.40 -15.89 1.09
N PRO A 130 -5.86 -15.82 2.32
CA PRO A 130 -6.49 -16.43 3.49
C PRO A 130 -7.86 -15.81 3.79
N VAL A 131 -8.82 -16.65 4.17
CA VAL A 131 -10.15 -16.24 4.62
C VAL A 131 -10.53 -17.08 5.83
N GLU A 132 -11.00 -16.44 6.89
CA GLU A 132 -11.21 -17.09 8.17
C GLU A 132 -12.27 -18.21 8.10
N ASN A 133 -13.42 -17.93 7.48
CA ASN A 133 -14.54 -18.86 7.40
C ASN A 133 -14.92 -19.08 5.94
N MET A 134 -14.14 -19.91 5.26
CA MET A 134 -14.41 -20.35 3.89
C MET A 134 -14.58 -21.86 3.84
N TYR A 135 -15.52 -22.33 3.03
CA TYR A 135 -15.90 -23.73 2.96
C TYR A 135 -15.93 -24.22 1.51
N LEU A 136 -15.38 -25.41 1.29
CA LEU A 136 -15.61 -26.22 0.11
C LEU A 136 -16.86 -27.06 0.36
N CYS A 137 -17.83 -26.92 -0.54
CA CYS A 137 -19.16 -27.48 -0.36
C CYS A 137 -19.48 -28.51 -1.45
N GLY A 138 -20.17 -29.58 -1.07
CA GLY A 138 -20.62 -30.63 -1.97
C GLY A 138 -22.10 -30.92 -1.78
N GLY A 139 -22.84 -30.96 -2.88
CA GLY A 139 -24.26 -31.31 -2.94
C GLY A 139 -24.44 -32.78 -3.31
N PHE A 140 -25.20 -33.50 -2.52
CA PHE A 140 -25.52 -34.92 -2.73
C PHE A 140 -27.00 -35.05 -3.11
N ARG A 141 -27.33 -35.83 -4.14
CA ARG A 141 -28.73 -36.18 -4.43
C ARG A 141 -28.87 -37.67 -4.66
N GLU A 142 -30.12 -38.13 -4.64
CA GLU A 142 -30.48 -39.50 -5.03
C GLU A 142 -29.72 -40.57 -4.21
N GLY A 143 -29.38 -40.25 -2.96
CA GLY A 143 -28.62 -41.17 -2.09
C GLY A 143 -27.14 -41.34 -2.45
N LYS A 144 -26.59 -40.53 -3.36
CA LYS A 144 -25.17 -40.58 -3.72
C LYS A 144 -24.28 -40.26 -2.51
N MET A 145 -23.11 -40.92 -2.50
CA MET A 145 -22.08 -40.80 -1.47
C MET A 145 -20.97 -39.83 -1.86
N THR A 146 -20.77 -39.62 -3.16
CA THR A 146 -19.91 -38.60 -3.73
C THR A 146 -20.75 -37.42 -4.20
N PRO A 147 -20.26 -36.18 -4.06
CA PRO A 147 -21.06 -35.01 -4.42
C PRO A 147 -21.24 -34.95 -5.94
N GLU A 148 -22.47 -34.68 -6.37
CA GLU A 148 -22.79 -34.49 -7.79
C GLU A 148 -22.46 -33.07 -8.27
N HIS A 149 -22.34 -32.13 -7.32
CA HIS A 149 -22.07 -30.74 -7.59
C HIS A 149 -21.26 -30.12 -6.46
N MET A 150 -20.38 -29.17 -6.79
CA MET A 150 -19.43 -28.59 -5.85
C MET A 150 -19.37 -27.07 -6.01
N TRP A 151 -19.22 -26.34 -4.89
CA TRP A 151 -19.08 -24.89 -4.88
C TRP A 151 -18.23 -24.42 -3.70
N ILE A 152 -17.97 -23.12 -3.62
CA ILE A 152 -17.27 -22.51 -2.48
C ILE A 152 -18.18 -21.47 -1.81
N GLU A 153 -18.19 -21.48 -0.48
CA GLU A 153 -18.91 -20.51 0.36
C GLU A 153 -17.89 -19.72 1.18
N ASP A 154 -17.87 -18.40 1.01
CA ASP A 154 -17.13 -17.45 1.84
C ASP A 154 -18.09 -16.87 2.86
N HIS A 155 -18.12 -17.48 4.04
CA HIS A 155 -18.98 -17.08 5.16
C HIS A 155 -18.50 -15.79 5.81
N THR A 156 -17.20 -15.51 5.76
CA THR A 156 -16.64 -14.24 6.24
C THR A 156 -17.21 -13.06 5.46
N ASN A 157 -17.35 -13.19 4.14
CA ASN A 157 -17.82 -12.11 3.27
C ASN A 157 -19.25 -12.32 2.74
N ASN A 158 -19.95 -13.35 3.20
CA ASN A 158 -21.32 -13.72 2.83
C ASN A 158 -21.52 -13.86 1.30
N LYS A 159 -20.65 -14.63 0.65
CA LYS A 159 -20.69 -14.89 -0.79
C LYS A 159 -20.60 -16.38 -1.11
N THR A 160 -21.36 -16.81 -2.11
CA THR A 160 -21.21 -18.13 -2.71
C THR A 160 -20.81 -17.99 -4.17
N TYR A 161 -19.83 -18.80 -4.58
CA TYR A 161 -19.37 -18.88 -5.96
C TYR A 161 -19.55 -20.29 -6.50
N ASP A 162 -20.12 -20.37 -7.69
CA ASP A 162 -20.52 -21.64 -8.29
C ASP A 162 -20.33 -21.62 -9.82
N THR A 163 -20.06 -22.77 -10.43
CA THR A 163 -19.88 -22.91 -11.88
C THR A 163 -20.61 -24.12 -12.41
N PHE A 164 -20.89 -24.13 -13.72
CA PHE A 164 -21.47 -25.29 -14.39
C PHE A 164 -20.86 -25.44 -15.78
N ILE A 165 -20.70 -26.69 -16.25
CA ILE A 165 -20.03 -26.98 -17.54
C ILE A 165 -20.69 -26.28 -18.73
N ASN A 166 -22.00 -26.01 -18.67
CA ASN A 166 -22.74 -25.33 -19.73
C ASN A 166 -23.07 -23.87 -19.37
N ARG A 167 -22.28 -23.26 -18.48
CA ARG A 167 -22.44 -21.87 -18.04
C ARG A 167 -21.23 -21.05 -18.46
N GLY A 168 -21.53 -19.85 -18.96
CA GLY A 168 -20.55 -18.94 -19.53
C GLY A 168 -19.62 -18.23 -18.54
N GLY A 169 -19.77 -18.47 -17.25
CA GLY A 169 -19.12 -17.72 -16.18
C GLY A 169 -19.33 -18.35 -14.80
N VAL A 170 -18.97 -17.60 -13.77
CA VAL A 170 -19.11 -17.95 -12.36
C VAL A 170 -20.39 -17.30 -11.82
N ALA A 171 -21.32 -18.12 -11.36
CA ALA A 171 -22.49 -17.66 -10.63
C ALA A 171 -22.07 -17.10 -9.27
N VAL A 172 -22.60 -15.91 -8.93
CA VAL A 172 -22.32 -15.24 -7.66
C VAL A 172 -23.63 -15.02 -6.92
N VAL A 173 -23.73 -15.56 -5.72
CA VAL A 173 -24.90 -15.41 -4.84
C VAL A 173 -24.51 -14.60 -3.60
N ASP A 174 -25.32 -13.60 -3.27
CA ASP A 174 -25.20 -12.84 -2.02
C ASP A 174 -25.84 -13.66 -0.89
N GLY A 175 -25.04 -14.50 -0.24
CA GLY A 175 -25.52 -15.44 0.76
C GLY A 175 -24.67 -16.70 0.82
N VAL A 176 -24.68 -17.34 1.98
CA VAL A 176 -24.11 -18.66 2.22
C VAL A 176 -25.16 -19.57 2.86
N GLY A 177 -25.00 -20.89 2.69
CA GLY A 177 -25.91 -21.84 3.30
C GLY A 177 -25.67 -21.96 4.81
N LYS A 178 -26.73 -22.22 5.55
CA LYS A 178 -26.66 -22.55 6.99
C LYS A 178 -26.64 -24.06 7.18
N ASP A 179 -25.98 -24.52 8.23
CA ASP A 179 -25.92 -25.95 8.54
C ASP A 179 -27.31 -26.51 8.83
N GLY A 180 -27.61 -27.65 8.21
CA GLY A 180 -28.92 -28.32 8.30
C GLY A 180 -30.04 -27.67 7.47
N GLU A 181 -29.82 -26.50 6.87
CA GLU A 181 -30.83 -25.82 6.05
C GLU A 181 -30.62 -26.07 4.55
N ALA A 182 -31.71 -26.03 3.78
CA ALA A 182 -31.64 -26.11 2.33
C ALA A 182 -30.95 -24.88 1.74
N PHE A 183 -30.12 -25.07 0.71
CA PHE A 183 -29.39 -23.97 0.07
C PHE A 183 -29.27 -24.16 -1.45
N LYS A 184 -29.20 -23.04 -2.17
CA LYS A 184 -29.10 -22.99 -3.63
C LYS A 184 -27.88 -22.15 -4.03
N PRO A 185 -26.75 -22.78 -4.39
CA PRO A 185 -25.49 -22.08 -4.66
C PRO A 185 -25.45 -21.32 -6.00
N GLY A 186 -26.32 -21.64 -6.97
CA GLY A 186 -26.66 -20.71 -8.06
C GLY A 186 -26.82 -21.33 -9.45
N CYS A 187 -26.26 -22.51 -9.71
CA CYS A 187 -26.36 -23.18 -11.02
C CYS A 187 -27.51 -24.18 -11.12
N GLU A 188 -28.08 -24.63 -10.02
CA GLU A 188 -29.07 -25.71 -10.00
C GLU A 188 -30.49 -25.22 -10.30
N GLY A 189 -31.30 -26.15 -10.82
CA GLY A 189 -32.75 -25.94 -10.95
C GLY A 189 -33.48 -25.84 -9.60
N SER A 190 -32.95 -26.44 -8.54
CA SER A 190 -33.55 -26.53 -7.21
C SER A 190 -32.48 -26.51 -6.10
N ALA A 191 -32.88 -26.11 -4.88
CA ALA A 191 -32.00 -26.16 -3.71
C ALA A 191 -31.62 -27.61 -3.36
N PHE A 192 -30.43 -27.80 -2.79
CA PHE A 192 -30.09 -29.03 -2.07
C PHE A 192 -30.73 -28.98 -0.67
N LYS A 193 -31.15 -30.13 -0.16
CA LYS A 193 -31.63 -30.24 1.23
C LYS A 193 -30.43 -30.11 2.18
N GLY A 194 -30.65 -29.65 3.41
CA GLY A 194 -29.55 -29.44 4.36
C GLY A 194 -28.75 -30.70 4.69
N GLU A 195 -29.43 -31.84 4.88
CA GLU A 195 -28.81 -33.16 5.10
C GLU A 195 -28.02 -33.70 3.89
N ASP A 196 -28.22 -33.08 2.73
CA ASP A 196 -27.61 -33.40 1.45
C ASP A 196 -26.50 -32.41 1.07
N ILE A 197 -26.04 -31.59 2.01
CA ILE A 197 -24.92 -30.67 1.83
C ILE A 197 -23.79 -31.05 2.79
N GLY A 198 -22.61 -31.33 2.23
CA GLY A 198 -21.37 -31.48 2.98
C GLY A 198 -20.54 -30.21 2.89
N ARG A 199 -19.99 -29.75 4.02
CA ARG A 199 -19.06 -28.61 4.09
C ARG A 199 -17.77 -29.04 4.75
N VAL A 200 -16.65 -28.68 4.14
CA VAL A 200 -15.31 -28.81 4.74
C VAL A 200 -14.61 -27.47 4.70
N LYS A 201 -14.04 -27.06 5.84
CA LYS A 201 -13.40 -25.76 5.97
C LYS A 201 -12.10 -25.73 5.16
N VAL A 202 -11.87 -24.63 4.44
CA VAL A 202 -10.66 -24.35 3.68
C VAL A 202 -10.01 -23.05 4.15
N ALA A 203 -8.71 -22.90 3.91
CA ALA A 203 -7.95 -21.77 4.42
C ALA A 203 -8.20 -20.43 3.69
N GLY A 204 -8.85 -20.45 2.53
CA GLY A 204 -9.08 -19.25 1.71
C GLY A 204 -9.14 -19.55 0.21
N TYR A 205 -8.92 -18.52 -0.62
CA TYR A 205 -8.94 -18.63 -2.08
C TYR A 205 -7.61 -19.10 -2.66
N THR A 206 -7.68 -19.95 -3.68
CA THR A 206 -6.55 -20.22 -4.58
C THR A 206 -6.45 -19.13 -5.64
N TYR A 207 -5.27 -18.97 -6.24
CA TYR A 207 -5.11 -17.98 -7.32
C TYR A 207 -5.98 -18.30 -8.54
N GLY A 208 -6.12 -19.59 -8.88
CA GLY A 208 -7.02 -20.03 -9.94
C GLY A 208 -8.46 -19.58 -9.72
N GLN A 209 -8.96 -19.68 -8.48
CA GLN A 209 -10.32 -19.26 -8.11
C GLN A 209 -10.47 -17.74 -8.26
N LEU A 210 -9.50 -16.95 -7.80
CA LEU A 210 -9.51 -15.50 -7.98
C LEU A 210 -9.52 -15.12 -9.47
N ILE A 211 -8.72 -15.77 -10.31
CA ILE A 211 -8.72 -15.52 -11.76
C ILE A 211 -10.04 -15.94 -12.42
N ALA A 212 -10.61 -17.08 -12.04
CA ALA A 212 -11.90 -17.54 -12.54
C ALA A 212 -13.04 -16.57 -12.19
N ILE A 213 -13.08 -16.09 -10.95
CA ILE A 213 -14.06 -15.10 -10.49
C ILE A 213 -13.83 -13.74 -11.19
N ALA A 214 -12.59 -13.24 -11.22
CA ALA A 214 -12.26 -11.97 -11.86
C ALA A 214 -12.59 -11.96 -13.36
N SER A 215 -12.37 -13.08 -14.05
CA SER A 215 -12.65 -13.19 -15.49
C SER A 215 -14.10 -13.50 -15.79
N GLY A 216 -14.80 -14.26 -14.95
CA GLY A 216 -16.09 -14.88 -15.31
C GLY A 216 -17.28 -14.54 -14.43
N ALA A 217 -17.14 -13.75 -13.37
CA ALA A 217 -18.27 -13.46 -12.48
C ALA A 217 -19.45 -12.81 -13.22
N GLU A 218 -20.62 -13.42 -13.09
CA GLU A 218 -21.85 -12.93 -13.74
C GLU A 218 -22.43 -11.69 -13.06
N LYS A 219 -22.00 -11.40 -11.83
CA LYS A 219 -22.39 -10.23 -11.06
C LYS A 219 -21.20 -9.31 -10.85
N GLN A 220 -21.43 -8.00 -10.99
CA GLN A 220 -20.43 -6.96 -10.76
C GLN A 220 -20.82 -6.15 -9.50
N PRO A 221 -19.88 -5.79 -8.62
CA PRO A 221 -18.46 -6.19 -8.64
C PRO A 221 -18.26 -7.70 -8.36
N PRO A 222 -17.17 -8.31 -8.85
CA PRO A 222 -16.96 -9.76 -8.77
C PRO A 222 -16.57 -10.24 -7.36
N PHE A 223 -15.94 -9.37 -6.58
CA PHE A 223 -15.52 -9.61 -5.20
C PHE A 223 -16.24 -8.66 -4.24
N PRO A 224 -16.44 -9.07 -2.98
CA PRO A 224 -16.96 -8.19 -1.94
C PRO A 224 -15.93 -7.10 -1.56
N ASP A 225 -16.42 -5.94 -1.14
CA ASP A 225 -15.60 -4.75 -0.84
C ASP A 225 -14.49 -5.01 0.19
N SER A 226 -14.76 -5.91 1.14
CA SER A 226 -13.83 -6.33 2.20
C SER A 226 -12.52 -6.95 1.67
N ILE A 227 -12.55 -7.57 0.49
CA ILE A 227 -11.35 -8.19 -0.12
C ILE A 227 -10.95 -7.56 -1.45
N ALA A 228 -11.79 -6.70 -2.03
CA ALA A 228 -11.61 -6.11 -3.35
C ALA A 228 -10.26 -5.40 -3.53
N ASN A 229 -9.75 -4.77 -2.46
CA ASN A 229 -8.51 -4.02 -2.46
C ASN A 229 -7.29 -4.83 -1.95
N THR A 230 -7.45 -6.13 -1.72
CA THR A 230 -6.32 -6.98 -1.35
C THR A 230 -5.35 -7.12 -2.54
N PRO A 231 -4.03 -7.19 -2.31
CA PRO A 231 -3.05 -7.34 -3.38
C PRO A 231 -3.35 -8.50 -4.34
N GLN A 232 -3.88 -9.61 -3.80
CA GLN A 232 -4.22 -10.82 -4.55
C GLN A 232 -5.39 -10.61 -5.51
N VAL A 233 -6.47 -9.96 -5.03
CA VAL A 233 -7.63 -9.64 -5.87
C VAL A 233 -7.27 -8.62 -6.94
N LEU A 234 -6.53 -7.57 -6.57
CA LEU A 234 -6.07 -6.55 -7.53
C LEU A 234 -5.17 -7.17 -8.61
N MET A 235 -4.29 -8.09 -8.23
CA MET A 235 -3.48 -8.84 -9.21
C MET A 235 -4.35 -9.68 -10.13
N ALA A 236 -5.31 -10.43 -9.61
CA ALA A 236 -6.18 -11.26 -10.44
C ALA A 236 -6.95 -10.42 -11.47
N MET A 237 -7.49 -9.27 -11.04
CA MET A 237 -8.16 -8.30 -11.92
C MET A 237 -7.21 -7.77 -13.02
N GLU A 238 -5.98 -7.41 -12.67
CA GLU A 238 -5.00 -6.94 -13.66
C GLU A 238 -4.57 -8.05 -14.62
N THR A 239 -4.32 -9.26 -14.13
CA THR A 239 -3.98 -10.40 -14.99
C THR A 239 -5.08 -10.64 -16.01
N VAL A 240 -6.35 -10.56 -15.62
CA VAL A 240 -7.50 -10.66 -16.54
C VAL A 240 -7.52 -9.52 -17.56
N LYS A 241 -7.17 -8.29 -17.15
CA LYS A 241 -7.04 -7.16 -18.08
C LYS A 241 -5.93 -7.40 -19.12
N LEU A 242 -4.74 -7.82 -18.69
CA LEU A 242 -3.62 -8.16 -19.58
C LEU A 242 -3.98 -9.30 -20.54
N VAL A 243 -4.69 -10.31 -20.07
CA VAL A 243 -5.23 -11.39 -20.92
C VAL A 243 -6.14 -10.80 -22.00
N ASN A 244 -7.11 -9.95 -21.64
CA ASN A 244 -8.00 -9.33 -22.62
C ASN A 244 -7.24 -8.46 -23.65
N GLU A 245 -6.24 -7.69 -23.21
CA GLU A 245 -5.38 -6.89 -24.11
C GLU A 245 -4.59 -7.76 -25.10
N ALA A 246 -4.14 -8.93 -24.67
CA ALA A 246 -3.41 -9.85 -25.53
C ALA A 246 -4.34 -10.64 -26.47
N LEU A 247 -5.51 -11.04 -25.99
CA LEU A 247 -6.56 -11.67 -26.81
C LEU A 247 -7.00 -10.76 -27.95
N ALA A 248 -7.08 -9.45 -27.72
CA ALA A 248 -7.41 -8.47 -28.75
C ALA A 248 -6.38 -8.39 -29.90
N LYS A 249 -5.18 -8.94 -29.71
CA LYS A 249 -4.11 -9.00 -30.72
C LYS A 249 -4.09 -10.33 -31.49
N VAL A 250 -4.86 -11.33 -31.05
CA VAL A 250 -4.99 -12.60 -31.77
C VAL A 250 -5.85 -12.36 -33.02
N PRO A 251 -5.36 -12.67 -34.22
CA PRO A 251 -6.11 -12.43 -35.44
C PRO A 251 -7.39 -13.28 -35.45
N PRO A 252 -8.52 -12.74 -35.96
CA PRO A 252 -9.73 -13.52 -36.14
C PRO A 252 -9.50 -14.63 -37.18
N PRO A 253 -10.34 -15.68 -37.20
CA PRO A 253 -10.19 -16.79 -38.12
C PRO A 253 -10.41 -16.30 -39.55
N ALA A 254 -9.49 -16.62 -40.45
CA ALA A 254 -9.54 -16.24 -41.86
C ALA A 254 -10.56 -17.10 -42.62
N LEU A 255 -11.85 -16.87 -42.35
CA LEU A 255 -12.96 -17.54 -43.01
C LEU A 255 -13.25 -16.91 -44.37
N THR A 256 -13.30 -17.74 -45.40
CA THR A 256 -13.82 -17.40 -46.73
C THR A 256 -15.33 -17.15 -46.67
N GLU A 257 -15.87 -16.49 -47.70
CA GLU A 257 -17.31 -16.23 -47.79
C GLU A 257 -18.14 -17.53 -47.76
N ALA A 258 -17.65 -18.59 -48.42
CA ALA A 258 -18.31 -19.90 -48.42
C ALA A 258 -18.38 -20.53 -47.02
N GLU A 259 -17.28 -20.45 -46.26
CA GLU A 259 -17.19 -20.92 -44.87
C GLU A 259 -18.11 -20.14 -43.93
N GLN A 260 -18.18 -18.81 -44.08
CA GLN A 260 -19.10 -17.98 -43.29
C GLN A 260 -20.56 -18.31 -43.59
N ASN A 261 -20.90 -18.47 -44.87
CA ASN A 261 -22.25 -18.78 -45.30
C ASN A 261 -22.72 -20.15 -44.80
N ILE A 262 -21.87 -21.18 -44.84
CA ILE A 262 -22.25 -22.51 -44.36
C ILE A 262 -22.42 -22.56 -42.84
N LEU A 263 -21.56 -21.89 -42.06
CA LEU A 263 -21.73 -21.79 -40.60
C LEU A 263 -23.09 -21.18 -40.25
N LYS A 264 -23.46 -20.09 -40.91
CA LYS A 264 -24.76 -19.42 -40.73
C LYS A 264 -25.93 -20.31 -41.14
N LYS A 265 -25.83 -20.97 -42.30
CA LYS A 265 -26.87 -21.89 -42.81
C LYS A 265 -27.11 -23.05 -41.85
N VAL A 266 -26.06 -23.68 -41.33
CA VAL A 266 -26.16 -24.77 -40.36
C VAL A 266 -26.86 -24.30 -39.08
N GLN A 267 -26.46 -23.15 -38.54
CA GLN A 267 -27.06 -22.57 -37.34
C GLN A 267 -28.55 -22.26 -37.54
N GLU A 268 -28.92 -21.62 -38.65
CA GLU A 268 -30.32 -21.29 -38.98
C GLU A 268 -31.18 -22.55 -39.14
N GLU A 269 -30.63 -23.63 -39.71
CA GLU A 269 -31.32 -24.91 -39.82
C GLU A 269 -31.46 -25.63 -38.47
N GLN A 270 -30.43 -25.56 -37.62
CA GLN A 270 -30.48 -26.13 -36.28
C GLN A 270 -31.55 -25.46 -35.40
N ILE A 271 -31.72 -24.13 -35.48
CA ILE A 271 -32.74 -23.38 -34.73
C ILE A 271 -34.17 -23.86 -35.04
N LYS A 272 -34.41 -24.37 -36.25
CA LYS A 272 -35.74 -24.84 -36.69
C LYS A 272 -36.10 -26.22 -36.12
N LYS A 273 -35.15 -26.97 -35.56
CA LYS A 273 -35.35 -28.35 -35.11
C LYS A 273 -35.94 -28.41 -33.70
N LYS A 274 -36.67 -29.48 -33.40
CA LYS A 274 -37.41 -29.63 -32.12
C LYS A 274 -36.88 -30.76 -31.23
N SER A 275 -35.81 -31.43 -31.66
CA SER A 275 -35.12 -32.45 -30.90
C SER A 275 -33.61 -32.39 -31.11
N ASP A 276 -32.84 -32.79 -30.10
CA ASP A 276 -31.38 -32.82 -30.18
C ASP A 276 -30.88 -33.75 -31.31
N ILE A 277 -31.63 -34.83 -31.60
CA ILE A 277 -31.33 -35.76 -32.71
C ILE A 277 -31.41 -35.03 -34.04
N GLU A 278 -32.47 -34.26 -34.28
CA GLU A 278 -32.64 -33.48 -35.51
C GLU A 278 -31.62 -32.34 -35.63
N ILE A 279 -31.27 -31.68 -34.52
CA ILE A 279 -30.23 -30.64 -34.48
C ILE A 279 -28.89 -31.22 -34.93
N LYS A 280 -28.51 -32.39 -34.39
CA LYS A 280 -27.27 -33.07 -34.77
C LYS A 280 -27.30 -33.53 -36.23
N LYS A 281 -28.47 -33.97 -36.72
CA LYS A 281 -28.63 -34.39 -38.11
C LYS A 281 -28.31 -33.30 -39.12
N VAL A 282 -28.57 -32.03 -38.81
CA VAL A 282 -28.22 -30.90 -39.70
C VAL A 282 -26.75 -30.92 -40.11
N VAL A 283 -25.85 -31.31 -39.20
CA VAL A 283 -24.41 -31.41 -39.46
C VAL A 283 -24.06 -32.73 -40.14
N THR A 284 -24.63 -33.86 -39.70
CA THR A 284 -24.30 -35.18 -40.27
C THR A 284 -24.80 -35.35 -41.71
N ASP A 285 -25.86 -34.63 -42.08
CA ASP A 285 -26.47 -34.70 -43.40
C ASP A 285 -25.78 -33.75 -44.40
N LEU A 286 -24.79 -32.95 -43.97
CA LEU A 286 -23.98 -32.14 -44.88
C LEU A 286 -23.20 -33.04 -45.84
N THR A 287 -23.21 -32.68 -47.13
CA THR A 287 -22.50 -33.41 -48.18
C THR A 287 -21.80 -32.45 -49.15
N GLY A 288 -20.86 -32.99 -49.94
CA GLY A 288 -20.14 -32.23 -50.96
C GLY A 288 -19.42 -30.99 -50.42
N ALA A 289 -19.52 -29.88 -51.15
CA ALA A 289 -18.86 -28.61 -50.81
C ALA A 289 -19.32 -28.03 -49.47
N ASP A 290 -20.59 -28.22 -49.09
CA ASP A 290 -21.11 -27.74 -47.81
C ASP A 290 -20.39 -28.42 -46.63
N LYS A 291 -20.18 -29.74 -46.70
CA LYS A 291 -19.43 -30.48 -45.66
C LYS A 291 -17.98 -30.00 -45.57
N VAL A 292 -17.29 -29.91 -46.72
CA VAL A 292 -15.88 -29.49 -46.78
C VAL A 292 -15.70 -28.08 -46.23
N ASN A 293 -16.55 -27.13 -46.62
CA ASN A 293 -16.49 -25.76 -46.12
C ASN A 293 -16.83 -25.69 -44.63
N TYR A 294 -17.78 -26.48 -44.15
CA TYR A 294 -18.13 -26.51 -42.72
C TYR A 294 -16.98 -27.06 -41.87
N GLU A 295 -16.39 -28.18 -42.25
CA GLU A 295 -15.24 -28.78 -41.54
C GLU A 295 -14.03 -27.84 -41.55
N SER A 296 -13.70 -27.23 -42.70
CA SER A 296 -12.63 -26.22 -42.81
C SER A 296 -12.87 -25.00 -41.91
N ALA A 297 -14.12 -24.53 -41.84
CA ALA A 297 -14.48 -23.41 -40.96
C ALA A 297 -14.31 -23.77 -39.48
N LEU A 298 -14.69 -24.99 -39.07
CA LEU A 298 -14.52 -25.47 -37.70
C LEU A 298 -13.04 -25.60 -37.32
N ASP A 299 -12.19 -26.09 -38.23
CA ASP A 299 -10.74 -26.20 -37.98
C ASP A 299 -10.10 -24.82 -37.76
N LYS A 300 -10.50 -23.80 -38.54
CA LYS A 300 -10.02 -22.42 -38.37
C LYS A 300 -10.49 -21.79 -37.05
N LEU A 301 -11.73 -22.08 -36.64
CA LEU A 301 -12.26 -21.64 -35.35
C LEU A 301 -11.54 -22.33 -34.17
N ALA A 302 -11.24 -23.62 -34.32
CA ALA A 302 -10.49 -24.38 -33.32
C ALA A 302 -9.05 -23.85 -33.18
N ASP A 303 -8.41 -23.48 -34.30
CA ASP A 303 -7.08 -22.88 -34.30
C ASP A 303 -7.05 -21.51 -33.60
N GLU A 304 -8.01 -20.62 -33.91
CA GLU A 304 -8.17 -19.34 -33.19
C GLU A 304 -8.30 -19.57 -31.68
N ALA A 305 -9.18 -20.48 -31.26
CA ALA A 305 -9.39 -20.78 -29.84
C ALA A 305 -8.13 -21.35 -29.17
N ARG A 306 -7.36 -22.17 -29.88
CA ARG A 306 -6.04 -22.67 -29.41
C ARG A 306 -5.07 -21.51 -29.18
N GLN A 307 -4.91 -20.62 -30.15
CA GLN A 307 -4.02 -19.46 -30.04
C GLN A 307 -4.44 -18.52 -28.90
N GLN A 308 -5.73 -18.25 -28.77
CA GLN A 308 -6.29 -17.47 -27.67
C GLN A 308 -5.94 -18.08 -26.31
N ARG A 309 -6.08 -19.41 -26.17
CA ARG A 309 -5.71 -20.12 -24.94
C ARG A 309 -4.22 -20.07 -24.66
N GLU A 310 -3.38 -20.28 -25.66
CA GLU A 310 -1.91 -20.22 -25.50
C GLU A 310 -1.46 -18.86 -24.98
N VAL A 311 -1.96 -17.78 -25.60
CA VAL A 311 -1.67 -16.40 -25.19
C VAL A 311 -2.19 -16.11 -23.77
N ALA A 312 -3.43 -16.50 -23.47
CA ALA A 312 -4.01 -16.27 -22.15
C ALA A 312 -3.27 -17.04 -21.04
N THR A 313 -2.93 -18.31 -21.28
CA THR A 313 -2.23 -19.17 -20.31
C THR A 313 -0.80 -18.69 -20.08
N ALA A 314 -0.12 -18.17 -21.11
CA ALA A 314 1.21 -17.57 -20.97
C ALA A 314 1.23 -16.36 -20.02
N ILE A 315 0.15 -15.58 -19.98
CA ILE A 315 0.02 -14.40 -19.11
C ILE A 315 -0.29 -14.80 -17.67
N VAL A 316 -1.19 -15.77 -17.46
CA VAL A 316 -1.53 -16.26 -16.11
C VAL A 316 -0.34 -17.02 -15.51
N GLY A 317 0.44 -17.71 -16.33
CA GLY A 317 1.60 -18.48 -15.87
C GLY A 317 1.20 -19.75 -15.10
N ARG A 318 2.11 -20.23 -14.24
CA ARG A 318 1.91 -21.46 -13.44
C ARG A 318 1.39 -21.22 -12.02
N GLY A 319 1.22 -19.97 -11.58
CA GLY A 319 0.83 -19.64 -10.19
C GLY A 319 0.76 -18.14 -9.92
N PHE A 320 0.55 -17.77 -8.66
CA PHE A 320 0.53 -16.36 -8.22
C PHE A 320 1.91 -15.72 -8.35
N ASN A 321 1.99 -14.52 -8.94
CA ASN A 321 3.27 -13.83 -9.15
C ASN A 321 3.20 -12.32 -8.78
N PRO A 322 3.80 -11.90 -7.64
CA PRO A 322 3.85 -10.50 -7.17
C PRO A 322 4.34 -9.48 -8.20
N PHE A 323 5.06 -9.92 -9.23
CA PHE A 323 5.63 -9.08 -10.29
C PHE A 323 4.61 -8.10 -10.89
N VAL A 324 3.39 -8.54 -11.17
CA VAL A 324 2.37 -7.70 -11.84
C VAL A 324 1.98 -6.53 -10.94
N LYS A 325 1.64 -6.81 -9.68
CA LYS A 325 1.26 -5.79 -8.70
C LYS A 325 2.41 -4.84 -8.40
N LEU A 326 3.61 -5.38 -8.17
CA LEU A 326 4.80 -4.56 -7.93
C LEU A 326 5.15 -3.68 -9.13
N SER A 327 4.97 -4.18 -10.36
CA SER A 327 5.15 -3.38 -11.58
C SER A 327 4.13 -2.25 -11.70
N GLN A 328 2.89 -2.46 -11.26
CA GLN A 328 1.86 -1.42 -11.24
C GLN A 328 2.15 -0.36 -10.18
N ASP A 329 2.46 -0.80 -8.96
CA ASP A 329 2.80 0.10 -7.85
C ASP A 329 3.98 0.99 -8.26
N LEU A 330 4.98 0.40 -8.94
CA LEU A 330 6.10 1.14 -9.53
C LEU A 330 5.67 2.11 -10.64
N SER A 331 4.74 1.71 -11.51
CA SER A 331 4.23 2.56 -12.60
C SER A 331 3.35 3.71 -12.11
N ALA A 332 2.79 3.59 -10.90
CA ALA A 332 2.00 4.64 -10.26
C ALA A 332 2.88 5.76 -9.68
N ILE A 333 4.17 5.49 -9.42
CA ILE A 333 5.15 6.50 -8.98
C ILE A 333 5.51 7.38 -10.19
N LYS A 334 4.99 8.62 -10.20
CA LYS A 334 5.19 9.57 -11.30
C LYS A 334 6.06 10.76 -10.88
N PRO A 335 6.86 11.34 -11.78
CA PRO A 335 7.66 12.53 -11.52
C PRO A 335 6.85 13.82 -11.47
N ASP A 336 5.57 13.80 -11.91
CA ASP A 336 4.72 14.99 -12.04
C ASP A 336 4.72 15.91 -10.79
N PRO A 337 4.67 15.38 -9.54
CA PRO A 337 4.74 16.23 -8.35
C PRO A 337 6.02 17.07 -8.25
N ILE A 338 7.16 16.54 -8.71
CA ILE A 338 8.46 17.24 -8.72
C ILE A 338 8.42 18.39 -9.74
N THR A 339 7.83 18.14 -10.91
CA THR A 339 7.78 19.15 -11.98
C THR A 339 6.72 20.22 -11.77
N ASN A 340 5.67 19.91 -10.99
CA ASN A 340 4.52 20.80 -10.76
C ASN A 340 4.66 21.73 -9.56
N THR A 341 5.69 21.57 -8.71
CA THR A 341 5.96 22.52 -7.63
C THR A 341 6.84 23.69 -8.11
N ASP A 342 6.56 24.86 -7.56
CA ASP A 342 7.32 26.09 -7.76
C ASP A 342 8.40 26.30 -6.69
N SER A 343 8.49 25.39 -5.72
CA SER A 343 9.47 25.43 -4.63
C SER A 343 10.59 24.42 -4.85
N ILE A 344 11.84 24.89 -4.86
CA ILE A 344 13.03 24.03 -4.99
C ILE A 344 13.12 23.06 -3.80
N ASP A 345 12.84 23.51 -2.57
CA ASP A 345 12.91 22.63 -1.39
C ASP A 345 11.86 21.53 -1.45
N GLU A 346 10.65 21.87 -1.89
CA GLU A 346 9.58 20.89 -2.02
C GLU A 346 9.89 19.91 -3.14
N ALA A 347 10.45 20.37 -4.27
CA ALA A 347 10.90 19.50 -5.35
C ALA A 347 11.96 18.50 -4.88
N VAL A 348 12.96 18.94 -4.10
CA VAL A 348 14.00 18.08 -3.51
C VAL A 348 13.37 17.06 -2.54
N ARG A 349 12.47 17.51 -1.67
CA ARG A 349 11.76 16.63 -0.72
C ARG A 349 10.93 15.57 -1.45
N LEU A 350 10.17 15.96 -2.47
CA LEU A 350 9.35 15.06 -3.27
C LEU A 350 10.20 14.05 -4.05
N LYS A 351 11.30 14.49 -4.67
CA LYS A 351 12.26 13.60 -5.34
C LYS A 351 12.76 12.53 -4.38
N ASN A 352 13.22 12.92 -3.18
CA ASN A 352 13.72 11.99 -2.17
C ASN A 352 12.64 11.02 -1.67
N GLY A 353 11.42 11.51 -1.45
CA GLY A 353 10.29 10.67 -1.07
C GLY A 353 9.96 9.61 -2.12
N LEU A 354 9.87 10.00 -3.39
CA LEU A 354 9.58 9.09 -4.50
C LEU A 354 10.72 8.08 -4.73
N LEU A 355 11.99 8.49 -4.57
CA LEU A 355 13.13 7.57 -4.64
C LEU A 355 13.11 6.54 -3.50
N GLU A 356 12.68 6.94 -2.30
CA GLU A 356 12.52 6.01 -1.19
C GLU A 356 11.35 5.05 -1.43
N GLU A 357 10.22 5.51 -1.98
CA GLU A 357 9.14 4.63 -2.42
C GLU A 357 9.63 3.57 -3.42
N ILE A 358 10.41 3.98 -4.44
CA ILE A 358 11.05 3.04 -5.39
C ILE A 358 11.95 2.04 -4.65
N ARG A 359 12.75 2.51 -3.68
CA ARG A 359 13.63 1.65 -2.88
C ARG A 359 12.85 0.61 -2.07
N THR A 360 11.72 1.00 -1.48
CA THR A 360 10.86 0.04 -0.74
C THR A 360 10.25 -1.01 -1.67
N LEU A 361 9.94 -0.66 -2.92
CA LEU A 361 9.49 -1.63 -3.93
C LEU A 361 10.63 -2.55 -4.38
N GLU A 362 11.84 -2.03 -4.55
CA GLU A 362 13.02 -2.83 -4.89
C GLU A 362 13.34 -3.89 -3.83
N GLN A 363 13.17 -3.57 -2.54
CA GLN A 363 13.33 -4.54 -1.45
C GLN A 363 12.36 -5.72 -1.55
N LYS A 364 11.19 -5.54 -2.17
CA LYS A 364 10.20 -6.61 -2.41
C LYS A 364 10.58 -7.51 -3.60
N LYS A 365 11.67 -7.24 -4.32
CA LYS A 365 12.14 -8.08 -5.44
C LYS A 365 12.34 -9.54 -5.04
N GLY A 366 12.80 -9.80 -3.80
CA GLY A 366 12.97 -11.16 -3.28
C GLY A 366 11.67 -11.97 -3.16
N THR A 367 10.51 -11.31 -3.25
CA THR A 367 9.19 -11.97 -3.26
C THR A 367 8.76 -12.44 -4.65
N ILE A 368 9.54 -12.12 -5.69
CA ILE A 368 9.25 -12.44 -7.09
C ILE A 368 10.09 -13.66 -7.51
N ALA A 369 9.52 -14.52 -8.37
CA ALA A 369 10.23 -15.66 -8.94
C ALA A 369 11.49 -15.22 -9.75
N PRO A 370 12.60 -15.98 -9.71
CA PRO A 370 13.89 -15.57 -10.27
C PRO A 370 13.85 -15.07 -11.72
N GLU A 371 13.05 -15.71 -12.57
CA GLU A 371 12.91 -15.40 -13.99
C GLU A 371 12.26 -14.03 -14.29
N TYR A 372 11.65 -13.39 -13.29
CA TYR A 372 11.06 -12.05 -13.40
C TYR A 372 11.84 -10.98 -12.64
N GLN A 373 12.81 -11.36 -11.80
CA GLN A 373 13.57 -10.40 -10.99
C GLN A 373 14.39 -9.43 -11.84
N GLU A 374 15.02 -9.93 -12.92
CA GLU A 374 15.79 -9.09 -13.86
C GLU A 374 14.88 -8.08 -14.58
N LYS A 375 13.72 -8.53 -15.07
CA LYS A 375 12.72 -7.65 -15.70
C LYS A 375 12.18 -6.60 -14.73
N PHE A 376 11.98 -6.97 -13.47
CA PHE A 376 11.53 -6.01 -12.45
C PHE A 376 12.62 -4.99 -12.14
N GLN A 377 13.89 -5.42 -12.07
CA GLN A 377 15.01 -4.51 -11.86
C GLN A 377 15.14 -3.49 -12.99
N GLN A 378 15.01 -3.90 -14.26
CA GLN A 378 15.02 -2.98 -15.40
C GLN A 378 13.97 -1.87 -15.26
N LYS A 379 12.74 -2.23 -14.83
CA LYS A 379 11.68 -1.25 -14.57
C LYS A 379 12.01 -0.31 -13.41
N ILE A 380 12.61 -0.83 -12.33
CA ILE A 380 13.07 -0.03 -11.19
C ILE A 380 14.10 1.00 -11.66
N ASP A 381 15.05 0.58 -12.48
CA ASP A 381 16.12 1.44 -12.99
C ASP A 381 15.55 2.52 -13.93
N GLU A 382 14.61 2.17 -14.81
CA GLU A 382 13.88 3.14 -15.64
C GLU A 382 13.13 4.18 -14.80
N ALA A 383 12.38 3.74 -13.79
CA ALA A 383 11.63 4.63 -12.92
C ALA A 383 12.56 5.55 -12.11
N ARG A 384 13.63 4.98 -11.53
CA ARG A 384 14.66 5.73 -10.80
C ARG A 384 15.29 6.80 -11.69
N ASN A 385 15.64 6.46 -12.94
CA ASN A 385 16.19 7.42 -13.89
C ASN A 385 15.20 8.55 -14.20
N ARG A 386 13.91 8.23 -14.44
CA ARG A 386 12.88 9.25 -14.67
C ARG A 386 12.72 10.21 -13.49
N ILE A 387 12.67 9.69 -12.26
CA ILE A 387 12.58 10.52 -11.05
C ILE A 387 13.86 11.36 -10.85
N SER A 388 15.03 10.75 -11.03
CA SER A 388 16.31 11.46 -10.88
C SER A 388 16.48 12.60 -11.88
N SER A 389 16.03 12.41 -13.11
CA SER A 389 16.08 13.43 -14.16
C SER A 389 15.00 14.52 -14.04
N ALA A 390 13.98 14.33 -13.20
CA ALA A 390 12.90 15.30 -13.03
C ALA A 390 13.34 16.59 -12.31
N LEU A 391 14.42 16.52 -11.52
CA LEU A 391 15.07 17.68 -10.91
C LEU A 391 16.56 17.69 -11.28
N PRO A 392 17.00 18.67 -12.09
CA PRO A 392 18.41 18.88 -12.40
C PRO A 392 19.31 18.96 -11.15
N GLU A 393 20.47 18.30 -11.17
CA GLU A 393 21.41 18.25 -10.03
C GLU A 393 21.87 19.63 -9.56
N ASN A 394 22.03 20.59 -10.48
CA ASN A 394 22.41 21.96 -10.15
C ASN A 394 21.33 22.65 -9.29
N LEU A 395 20.04 22.38 -9.51
CA LEU A 395 18.95 22.92 -8.71
C LEU A 395 18.89 22.27 -7.33
N GLU A 396 19.15 20.97 -7.26
CA GLU A 396 19.19 20.24 -5.98
C GLU A 396 20.32 20.75 -5.09
N LYS A 397 21.53 20.91 -5.63
CA LYS A 397 22.68 21.46 -4.90
C LYS A 397 22.40 22.87 -4.38
N LEU A 398 21.74 23.68 -5.18
CA LEU A 398 21.38 25.06 -4.81
C LEU A 398 20.34 25.10 -3.67
N GLY A 399 19.38 24.17 -3.65
CA GLY A 399 18.47 23.98 -2.52
C GLY A 399 19.19 23.54 -1.24
N GLN A 400 20.20 22.66 -1.35
CA GLN A 400 21.03 22.26 -0.21
C GLN A 400 21.85 23.43 0.33
N ASP A 401 22.48 24.22 -0.54
CA ASP A 401 23.28 25.38 -0.14
C ASP A 401 22.42 26.43 0.58
N LEU A 402 21.17 26.66 0.12
CA LEU A 402 20.20 27.51 0.82
C LEU A 402 19.89 27.02 2.23
N ASN A 403 19.63 25.72 2.39
CA ASN A 403 19.29 25.11 3.69
C ASN A 403 20.50 24.99 4.63
N ALA A 404 21.72 25.11 4.10
CA ALA A 404 22.94 25.13 4.90
C ALA A 404 23.18 26.47 5.61
N ILE A 405 22.49 27.55 5.20
CA ILE A 405 22.56 28.86 5.87
C ILE A 405 21.77 28.78 7.17
N LYS A 406 22.46 28.93 8.30
CA LYS A 406 21.90 28.81 9.65
C LYS A 406 22.07 30.13 10.42
N PRO A 407 21.12 31.09 10.30
CA PRO A 407 21.16 32.36 11.03
C PRO A 407 21.32 32.20 12.55
N GLU A 408 20.86 31.08 13.10
CA GLU A 408 20.96 30.76 14.53
C GLU A 408 22.40 30.69 15.04
N GLN A 409 23.39 30.51 14.16
CA GLN A 409 24.82 30.56 14.52
C GLN A 409 25.23 31.93 15.08
N ILE A 410 24.53 33.01 14.70
CA ILE A 410 24.78 34.37 15.21
C ILE A 410 24.46 34.44 16.71
N LYS A 411 23.27 33.99 17.13
CA LYS A 411 22.90 33.99 18.56
C LYS A 411 23.77 33.05 19.40
N GLN A 412 24.28 31.97 18.81
CA GLN A 412 25.16 30.99 19.46
C GLN A 412 26.58 31.51 19.73
N SER A 413 26.98 32.62 19.10
CA SER A 413 28.29 33.23 19.29
C SER A 413 28.48 33.68 20.74
N LYS A 414 29.66 33.49 21.33
CA LYS A 414 29.93 33.84 22.75
C LYS A 414 30.24 35.32 22.94
N THR A 415 30.74 35.97 21.88
CA THR A 415 31.15 37.37 21.87
C THR A 415 30.43 38.14 20.75
N MET A 416 30.35 39.47 20.86
CA MET A 416 29.84 40.29 19.77
C MET A 416 30.74 40.28 18.54
N LYS A 417 32.05 40.13 18.74
CA LYS A 417 33.01 39.99 17.64
C LYS A 417 32.73 38.75 16.80
N GLU A 418 32.53 37.60 17.46
CA GLU A 418 32.13 36.36 16.81
C GLU A 418 30.79 36.52 16.08
N ALA A 419 29.79 37.13 16.72
CA ALA A 419 28.46 37.33 16.12
C ALA A 419 28.52 38.19 14.84
N ARG A 420 29.24 39.32 14.87
CA ARG A 420 29.44 40.18 13.69
C ARG A 420 30.21 39.46 12.58
N GLY A 421 31.22 38.67 12.93
CA GLY A 421 31.94 37.82 11.97
C GLY A 421 31.04 36.77 11.32
N GLN A 422 30.12 36.14 12.07
CA GLN A 422 29.14 35.21 11.51
C GLN A 422 28.16 35.89 10.56
N VAL A 423 27.72 37.12 10.87
CA VAL A 423 26.87 37.91 9.96
C VAL A 423 27.55 38.15 8.63
N GLU A 424 28.83 38.52 8.63
CA GLU A 424 29.61 38.73 7.41
C GLU A 424 29.71 37.43 6.58
N ILE A 425 30.06 36.31 7.23
CA ILE A 425 30.13 34.99 6.58
C ILE A 425 28.77 34.60 5.96
N LEU A 426 27.68 34.79 6.69
CA LEU A 426 26.34 34.42 6.21
C LEU A 426 25.87 35.33 5.09
N ASN A 427 26.12 36.63 5.17
CA ASN A 427 25.76 37.58 4.09
C ASN A 427 26.53 37.29 2.80
N ASN A 428 27.83 36.98 2.89
CA ASN A 428 28.62 36.60 1.71
C ASN A 428 28.04 35.36 1.03
N LYS A 429 27.67 34.33 1.81
CA LYS A 429 27.00 33.12 1.27
C LYS A 429 25.64 33.44 0.64
N ILE A 430 24.84 34.30 1.26
CA ILE A 430 23.55 34.72 0.71
C ILE A 430 23.77 35.43 -0.64
N GLN A 431 24.77 36.30 -0.75
CA GLN A 431 25.09 37.02 -1.97
C GLN A 431 25.56 36.06 -3.08
N GLU A 432 26.46 35.13 -2.79
CA GLU A 432 26.89 34.09 -3.73
C GLU A 432 25.71 33.25 -4.26
N LEU A 433 24.69 33.02 -3.44
CA LEU A 433 23.47 32.31 -3.85
C LEU A 433 22.53 33.18 -4.69
N GLU A 434 22.39 34.45 -4.34
CA GLU A 434 21.58 35.41 -5.09
C GLU A 434 22.11 35.60 -6.53
N GLU A 435 23.43 35.65 -6.71
CA GLU A 435 24.07 35.75 -8.04
C GLU A 435 23.72 34.56 -8.94
N LYS A 436 23.42 33.39 -8.36
CA LYS A 436 23.00 32.19 -9.09
C LYS A 436 21.52 32.20 -9.47
N LYS A 437 20.71 33.16 -9.02
CA LYS A 437 19.27 33.25 -9.32
C LYS A 437 18.97 33.20 -10.81
N ASN A 438 19.75 33.93 -11.63
CA ASN A 438 19.53 34.02 -13.07
C ASN A 438 19.88 32.72 -13.82
N THR A 439 20.53 31.76 -13.14
CA THR A 439 20.79 30.42 -13.67
C THR A 439 19.61 29.45 -13.44
N LEU A 440 18.59 29.89 -12.71
CA LEU A 440 17.39 29.09 -12.41
C LEU A 440 16.33 29.26 -13.50
N PRO A 441 15.57 28.20 -13.81
CA PRO A 441 14.35 28.32 -14.60
C PRO A 441 13.38 29.35 -14.00
N GLU A 442 12.70 30.13 -14.85
CA GLU A 442 11.82 31.25 -14.44
C GLU A 442 10.83 30.87 -13.33
N LYS A 443 10.24 29.67 -13.41
CA LYS A 443 9.26 29.19 -12.43
C LYS A 443 9.78 29.12 -10.98
N TYR A 444 11.09 29.00 -10.77
CA TYR A 444 11.68 28.93 -9.43
C TYR A 444 12.23 30.28 -8.94
N GLN A 445 12.42 31.26 -9.83
CA GLN A 445 13.13 32.49 -9.50
C GLN A 445 12.41 33.33 -8.44
N ALA A 446 11.08 33.43 -8.50
CA ALA A 446 10.28 34.20 -7.56
C ALA A 446 10.32 33.60 -6.15
N LYS A 447 10.17 32.28 -6.04
CA LYS A 447 10.24 31.55 -4.76
C LYS A 447 11.65 31.54 -4.17
N PHE A 448 12.67 31.45 -5.02
CA PHE A 448 14.07 31.55 -4.60
C PHE A 448 14.36 32.94 -4.00
N GLU A 449 13.90 34.01 -4.66
CA GLU A 449 14.02 35.39 -4.18
C GLU A 449 13.32 35.59 -2.82
N GLU A 450 12.10 35.08 -2.66
CA GLU A 450 11.36 35.12 -1.38
C GLU A 450 12.18 34.48 -0.25
N LYS A 451 12.83 33.35 -0.52
CA LYS A 451 13.65 32.64 0.48
C LYS A 451 14.95 33.36 0.80
N ILE A 452 15.64 33.93 -0.19
CA ILE A 452 16.83 34.78 0.01
C ILE A 452 16.49 35.97 0.90
N ASN A 453 15.37 36.65 0.63
CA ASN A 453 14.93 37.79 1.43
C ASN A 453 14.56 37.39 2.86
N THR A 454 13.91 36.24 3.03
CA THR A 454 13.63 35.67 4.36
C THR A 454 14.91 35.37 5.14
N LEU A 455 15.93 34.77 4.50
CA LEU A 455 17.22 34.49 5.13
C LEU A 455 17.93 35.77 5.57
N ARG A 456 17.95 36.81 4.72
CA ARG A 456 18.49 38.13 5.07
C ARG A 456 17.80 38.71 6.29
N GLN A 457 16.47 38.65 6.33
CA GLN A 457 15.70 39.16 7.45
C GLN A 457 15.99 38.39 8.74
N SER A 458 16.13 37.06 8.67
CA SER A 458 16.51 36.22 9.81
C SER A 458 17.91 36.54 10.33
N VAL A 459 18.90 36.71 9.44
CA VAL A 459 20.27 37.14 9.82
C VAL A 459 20.24 38.46 10.59
N GLN A 460 19.49 39.44 10.09
CA GLN A 460 19.36 40.75 10.75
C GLN A 460 18.62 40.65 12.09
N THR A 461 17.61 39.79 12.19
CA THR A 461 16.84 39.58 13.42
C THR A 461 17.70 38.95 14.52
N GLU A 462 18.48 37.92 14.18
CA GLU A 462 19.38 37.25 15.11
C GLU A 462 20.51 38.17 15.59
N LEU A 463 21.04 39.04 14.71
CA LEU A 463 22.00 40.08 15.11
C LEU A 463 21.37 41.08 16.10
N LYS A 464 20.16 41.58 15.82
CA LYS A 464 19.47 42.53 16.71
C LYS A 464 19.22 41.97 18.10
N GLU A 465 18.87 40.68 18.22
CA GLU A 465 18.74 40.04 19.53
C GLU A 465 20.08 40.01 20.29
N LYS A 466 21.19 39.79 19.56
CA LYS A 466 22.53 39.84 20.15
C LYS A 466 22.95 41.26 20.57
N GLU A 467 22.61 42.27 19.79
CA GLU A 467 22.86 43.68 20.09
C GLU A 467 22.14 44.15 21.37
N LYS A 468 20.96 43.61 21.70
CA LYS A 468 20.28 43.93 22.98
C LYS A 468 21.14 43.54 24.20
N ILE A 469 21.88 42.44 24.10
CA ILE A 469 22.80 41.98 25.15
C ILE A 469 24.02 42.90 25.20
N GLU A 470 24.55 43.31 24.04
CA GLU A 470 25.64 44.29 23.94
C GLU A 470 25.26 45.64 24.58
N VAL A 471 24.03 46.12 24.38
CA VAL A 471 23.52 47.34 25.04
C VAL A 471 23.59 47.21 26.56
N THR A 472 23.20 46.07 27.12
CA THR A 472 23.30 45.80 28.57
C THR A 472 24.76 45.81 29.04
N VAL A 473 25.67 45.22 28.26
CA VAL A 473 27.11 45.25 28.53
C VAL A 473 27.67 46.67 28.47
N ASN A 474 27.19 47.51 27.55
CA ASN A 474 27.58 48.92 27.44
C ASN A 474 27.08 49.74 28.65
N HIS A 475 25.88 49.51 29.15
CA HIS A 475 25.43 50.14 30.40
C HIS A 475 26.32 49.75 31.60
N ILE A 476 26.80 48.50 31.65
CA ILE A 476 27.76 48.07 32.69
C ILE A 476 29.09 48.82 32.54
N LYS A 477 29.56 49.03 31.30
CA LYS A 477 30.76 49.82 30.99
C LYS A 477 30.62 51.27 31.46
N ASP A 478 29.49 51.89 31.14
CA ASP A 478 29.21 53.29 31.50
C ASP A 478 29.12 53.45 33.02
N ALA A 479 28.45 52.51 33.70
CA ALA A 479 28.37 52.49 35.16
C ALA A 479 29.75 52.38 35.80
N ALA A 480 30.60 51.49 35.30
CA ALA A 480 31.95 51.28 35.81
C ALA A 480 32.82 52.53 35.59
N THR A 481 32.72 53.15 34.41
CA THR A 481 33.43 54.39 34.07
C THR A 481 33.03 55.54 34.99
N LYS A 482 31.72 55.82 35.10
CA LYS A 482 31.17 56.88 35.95
C LYS A 482 31.54 56.68 37.41
N TYR A 483 31.48 55.45 37.91
CA TYR A 483 31.88 55.14 39.29
C TYR A 483 33.38 55.37 39.53
N LEU A 484 34.25 54.94 38.62
CA LEU A 484 35.70 55.16 38.75
C LEU A 484 36.06 56.64 38.69
N GLU A 485 35.44 57.42 37.80
CA GLU A 485 35.64 58.87 37.71
C GLU A 485 35.20 59.59 38.98
N TRP A 486 34.00 59.28 39.48
CA TRP A 486 33.51 59.81 40.75
C TRP A 486 34.47 59.44 41.89
N SER A 487 34.86 58.17 41.94
CA SER A 487 35.70 57.65 43.02
C SER A 487 37.07 58.31 43.02
N LYS A 488 37.71 58.52 41.85
CA LYS A 488 38.99 59.24 41.72
C LYS A 488 38.93 60.66 42.30
N LYS A 489 37.82 61.38 42.10
CA LYS A 489 37.63 62.76 42.57
C LYS A 489 37.27 62.88 44.06
N ASN A 490 36.61 61.87 44.63
CA ASN A 490 35.96 61.99 45.95
C ASN A 490 36.53 61.08 47.04
N ALA A 491 37.34 60.08 46.69
CA ALA A 491 37.92 59.16 47.67
C ALA A 491 39.41 59.45 48.00
N THR A 492 39.80 60.73 47.98
CA THR A 492 41.14 61.20 48.40
C THR A 492 41.04 61.97 49.72
N GLY A 493 41.49 61.39 50.83
CA GLY A 493 41.57 62.04 52.15
C GLY A 493 42.52 61.32 53.12
N PHE A 494 43.22 62.09 53.97
CA PHE A 494 44.31 61.65 54.85
C PHE A 494 43.80 61.01 56.17
N ARG A 495 44.49 59.95 56.64
CA ARG A 495 44.28 59.11 57.85
C ARG A 495 43.17 58.04 57.80
N PHE A 496 43.60 56.77 57.67
CA PHE A 496 42.92 55.50 58.00
C PHE A 496 41.54 55.16 57.38
N SER A 497 40.93 56.03 56.57
CA SER A 497 39.68 55.73 55.82
C SER A 497 39.91 55.17 54.40
N PHE A 498 41.15 55.21 53.89
CA PHE A 498 41.52 54.67 52.56
C PHE A 498 41.35 53.15 52.43
N LEU A 499 41.33 52.42 53.56
CA LEU A 499 41.17 50.97 53.60
C LEU A 499 39.70 50.53 53.65
N SER A 500 38.75 51.40 54.00
CA SER A 500 37.38 50.96 54.35
C SER A 500 36.26 51.52 53.47
N HIS A 501 36.50 52.53 52.63
CA HIS A 501 35.45 53.09 51.76
C HIS A 501 35.88 53.21 50.29
N GLY A 502 35.64 52.13 49.52
CA GLY A 502 35.59 52.20 48.05
C GLY A 502 36.65 51.40 47.27
N SER A 503 37.69 50.87 47.93
CA SER A 503 38.76 50.06 47.30
C SER A 503 38.21 48.86 46.53
N HIS A 504 37.36 48.06 47.20
CA HIS A 504 36.70 46.89 46.63
C HIS A 504 35.75 47.24 45.47
N GLY A 505 35.10 48.41 45.53
CA GLY A 505 34.24 48.87 44.42
C GLY A 505 35.06 49.30 43.21
N ARG A 506 36.22 49.95 43.42
CA ARG A 506 37.13 50.36 42.32
C ARG A 506 37.71 49.14 41.63
N GLU A 507 38.18 48.15 42.39
CA GLU A 507 38.71 46.91 41.84
C GLU A 507 37.66 46.17 40.99
N ARG A 508 36.42 46.08 41.47
CA ARG A 508 35.32 45.43 40.72
C ARG A 508 34.92 46.20 39.46
N ALA A 509 34.83 47.52 39.54
CA ALA A 509 34.53 48.36 38.37
C ALA A 509 35.66 48.27 37.33
N GLN A 510 36.92 48.31 37.76
CA GLN A 510 38.07 48.15 36.86
C GLN A 510 38.08 46.75 36.23
N LYS A 511 37.85 45.69 37.01
CA LYS A 511 37.73 44.32 36.50
C LYS A 511 36.66 44.18 35.42
N LEU A 512 35.49 44.80 35.60
CA LEU A 512 34.43 44.78 34.57
C LEU A 512 34.86 45.55 33.32
N LEU A 513 35.51 46.71 33.45
CA LEU A 513 36.04 47.44 32.30
C LEU A 513 37.09 46.64 31.54
N ASP A 514 38.03 46.02 32.23
CA ASP A 514 39.09 45.20 31.62
C ASP A 514 38.47 43.99 30.88
N MET A 515 37.44 43.37 31.47
CA MET A 515 36.69 42.29 30.83
C MET A 515 35.94 42.77 29.58
N ILE A 516 35.33 43.96 29.62
CA ILE A 516 34.57 44.52 28.49
C ILE A 516 35.48 44.99 27.36
N GLN A 517 36.66 45.53 27.68
CA GLN A 517 37.66 45.94 26.68
C GLN A 517 38.30 44.75 25.96
N ASN A 518 38.28 43.56 26.57
CA ASN A 518 38.69 42.34 25.92
C ASN A 518 37.57 41.80 25.02
N GLU A 519 37.67 42.06 23.71
CA GLU A 519 36.69 41.63 22.70
C GLU A 519 36.46 40.10 22.64
N ASN A 520 37.38 39.31 23.19
CA ASN A 520 37.27 37.85 23.25
C ASN A 520 36.57 37.36 24.52
N MET A 521 36.12 38.27 25.39
CA MET A 521 35.44 37.92 26.63
C MET A 521 33.98 37.52 26.34
N PRO A 522 33.53 36.32 26.76
CA PRO A 522 32.13 35.94 26.62
C PRO A 522 31.19 36.91 27.36
N MET A 523 30.14 37.37 26.69
CA MET A 523 29.20 38.33 27.30
C MET A 523 28.53 37.77 28.55
N ALA A 524 28.21 36.46 28.56
CA ALA A 524 27.71 35.77 29.75
C ALA A 524 28.63 35.91 30.97
N ASN A 525 29.96 35.91 30.77
CA ASN A 525 30.92 36.05 31.87
C ASN A 525 30.92 37.49 32.41
N ILE A 526 30.81 38.49 31.54
CA ILE A 526 30.67 39.89 31.93
C ILE A 526 29.40 40.08 32.76
N LEU A 527 28.26 39.56 32.28
CA LEU A 527 26.98 39.62 32.97
C LEU A 527 27.00 38.89 34.32
N LYS A 528 27.65 37.72 34.42
CA LYS A 528 27.84 37.00 35.69
C LYS A 528 28.67 37.80 36.69
N VAL A 529 29.78 38.38 36.25
CA VAL A 529 30.63 39.21 37.12
C VAL A 529 29.90 40.47 37.55
N ALA A 530 29.08 41.07 36.68
CA ALA A 530 28.22 42.20 37.05
C ALA A 530 27.17 41.79 38.10
N ASN A 531 26.52 40.64 37.93
CA ASN A 531 25.53 40.12 38.87
C ASN A 531 26.14 39.80 40.25
N GLU A 532 27.29 39.12 40.28
CA GLU A 532 28.03 38.86 41.53
C GLU A 532 28.53 40.17 42.17
N THR A 533 28.88 41.16 41.37
CA THR A 533 29.23 42.49 41.86
C THR A 533 28.05 43.16 42.56
N VAL A 534 26.83 43.07 42.01
CA VAL A 534 25.63 43.58 42.68
C VAL A 534 25.40 42.88 44.03
N LYS A 535 25.50 41.55 44.06
CA LYS A 535 25.31 40.71 45.26
C LYS A 535 26.28 41.05 46.38
N THR A 536 27.53 41.31 46.05
CA THR A 536 28.61 41.49 47.03
C THR A 536 28.94 42.95 47.33
N SER A 537 28.34 43.92 46.63
CA SER A 537 28.58 45.35 46.88
C SER A 537 27.82 45.84 48.11
N GLY A 538 28.27 46.93 48.75
CA GLY A 538 27.54 47.58 49.85
C GLY A 538 26.26 48.30 49.37
N THR A 539 25.35 48.66 50.27
CA THR A 539 24.11 49.43 49.97
C THR A 539 24.30 50.94 50.22
N ASN A 540 25.53 51.43 50.15
CA ASN A 540 25.82 52.84 50.40
C ASN A 540 25.42 53.68 49.16
N LYS A 541 25.01 54.93 49.38
CA LYS A 541 24.73 55.97 48.35
C LYS A 541 25.86 56.16 47.33
N ASN A 542 27.08 55.76 47.71
CA ASN A 542 28.29 55.82 46.92
C ASN A 542 28.80 54.45 46.43
N SER A 543 27.97 53.40 46.48
CA SER A 543 28.35 52.06 46.04
C SER A 543 28.32 51.92 44.52
N PHE A 544 29.23 51.11 43.96
CA PHE A 544 29.23 50.80 42.52
C PHE A 544 27.90 50.19 42.05
N SER A 545 27.24 49.37 42.87
CA SER A 545 25.91 48.82 42.56
C SER A 545 24.87 49.88 42.27
N ARG A 546 24.94 51.08 42.87
CA ARG A 546 24.05 52.19 42.53
C ARG A 546 24.30 52.70 41.11
N TYR A 547 25.56 52.89 40.71
CA TYR A 547 25.88 53.32 39.35
C TYR A 547 25.41 52.29 38.31
N LEU A 548 25.53 51.00 38.61
CA LEU A 548 24.95 49.93 37.79
C LEU A 548 23.43 50.07 37.66
N HIS A 549 22.73 50.40 38.75
CA HIS A 549 21.29 50.63 38.71
C HIS A 549 20.91 51.83 37.85
N ASP A 550 21.58 52.96 38.09
CA ASP A 550 21.27 54.23 37.43
C ASP A 550 21.39 54.07 35.90
N GLU A 551 22.41 53.34 35.41
CA GLU A 551 22.56 53.03 33.97
C GLU A 551 21.57 51.96 33.47
N LEU A 552 21.37 50.86 34.20
CA LEU A 552 20.51 49.76 33.73
C LEU A 552 19.02 50.10 33.74
N LYS A 553 18.59 51.04 34.60
CA LYS A 553 17.19 51.46 34.74
C LYS A 553 16.90 52.84 34.17
N GLY A 554 17.93 53.64 33.88
CA GLY A 554 17.78 55.02 33.41
C GLY A 554 17.18 55.96 34.46
N THR A 555 17.23 55.59 35.75
CA THR A 555 16.65 56.35 36.86
C THR A 555 17.71 56.67 37.90
N ASN A 556 17.89 57.95 38.24
CA ASN A 556 18.86 58.39 39.24
C ASN A 556 18.31 58.22 40.67
N LEU A 557 18.87 57.31 41.46
CA LEU A 557 18.61 57.27 42.90
C LEU A 557 19.26 58.51 43.57
N THR A 558 18.47 59.52 43.94
CA THR A 558 18.96 60.77 44.55
C THR A 558 19.33 60.61 46.03
N PHE A 559 20.25 61.46 46.49
CA PHE A 559 21.09 61.32 47.68
C PHE A 559 20.41 61.55 49.06
N THR A 560 19.08 61.61 49.16
CA THR A 560 18.37 62.08 50.36
C THR A 560 17.45 61.00 50.96
N ASP A 561 17.90 60.48 52.11
CA ASP A 561 17.21 59.80 53.23
C ASP A 561 16.69 58.34 53.16
N SER A 562 17.13 57.57 54.17
CA SER A 562 16.78 56.18 54.58
C SER A 562 16.89 55.06 53.52
N LEU A 563 18.10 54.94 53.01
CA LEU A 563 18.54 54.04 51.95
C LEU A 563 18.83 52.60 52.42
N THR A 564 17.91 51.94 53.13
CA THR A 564 18.05 50.49 53.44
C THR A 564 16.96 49.65 52.81
N LYS A 565 15.71 50.15 52.75
CA LYS A 565 14.59 49.44 52.13
C LYS A 565 14.62 49.57 50.60
N ASN A 566 14.74 50.80 50.09
CA ASN A 566 14.93 51.06 48.65
C ASN A 566 16.24 50.46 48.13
N PHE A 567 17.30 50.46 48.96
CA PHE A 567 18.60 49.91 48.58
C PHE A 567 18.69 48.36 48.66
N LYS A 568 17.81 47.68 49.41
CA LYS A 568 17.71 46.22 49.32
C LYS A 568 16.87 45.82 48.11
N ASN A 569 15.76 46.50 47.87
CA ASN A 569 14.84 46.22 46.77
C ASN A 569 15.51 46.37 45.38
N TYR A 570 16.23 47.47 45.12
CA TYR A 570 16.88 47.66 43.82
C TYR A 570 17.99 46.63 43.52
N LYS A 571 18.63 46.07 44.55
CA LYS A 571 19.62 45.00 44.37
C LYS A 571 18.97 43.70 43.96
N GLU A 572 17.85 43.36 44.56
CA GLU A 572 17.06 42.18 44.16
C GLU A 572 16.55 42.36 42.73
N GLU A 573 16.08 43.56 42.38
CA GLU A 573 15.63 43.91 41.03
C GLU A 573 16.75 43.83 39.98
N MET A 574 17.92 44.43 40.24
CA MET A 574 19.08 44.33 39.34
C MET A 574 19.61 42.90 39.24
N ARG A 575 19.61 42.14 40.34
CA ARG A 575 20.00 40.73 40.31
C ARG A 575 19.04 39.93 39.45
N SER A 576 17.73 40.18 39.57
CA SER A 576 16.74 39.53 38.71
C SER A 576 16.95 39.88 37.25
N LEU A 577 17.24 41.15 36.92
CA LEU A 577 17.50 41.60 35.56
C LEU A 577 18.76 40.95 34.98
N LEU A 578 19.89 41.09 35.66
CA LEU A 578 21.18 40.54 35.20
C LEU A 578 21.15 39.01 35.17
N HIS A 579 20.48 38.36 36.12
CA HIS A 579 20.32 36.91 36.10
C HIS A 579 19.52 36.44 34.90
N LYS A 580 18.42 37.14 34.56
CA LYS A 580 17.63 36.85 33.36
C LYS A 580 18.46 37.01 32.08
N GLU A 581 19.27 38.06 31.98
CA GLU A 581 20.17 38.25 30.84
C GLU A 581 21.29 37.19 30.78
N VAL A 582 21.81 36.75 31.92
CA VAL A 582 22.73 35.60 31.98
C VAL A 582 22.04 34.33 31.46
N GLU A 583 20.84 34.01 31.93
CA GLU A 583 20.10 32.83 31.50
C GLU A 583 19.78 32.87 30.00
N ASN A 584 19.35 34.03 29.50
CA ASN A 584 19.09 34.26 28.07
C ASN A 584 20.35 34.00 27.24
N GLU A 585 21.48 34.62 27.60
CA GLU A 585 22.73 34.50 26.85
C GLU A 585 23.33 33.08 26.95
N GLU A 586 23.25 32.43 28.11
CA GLU A 586 23.70 31.04 28.28
C GLU A 586 22.83 30.06 27.49
N LYS A 587 21.51 30.28 27.44
CA LYS A 587 20.60 29.47 26.64
C LYS A 587 20.89 29.62 25.15
N ASN A 588 21.12 30.85 24.70
CA ASN A 588 21.45 31.15 23.31
C ASN A 588 22.78 30.50 22.89
N THR A 589 23.80 30.51 23.76
CA THR A 589 25.15 30.01 23.46
C THR A 589 25.34 28.50 23.64
N LYS A 590 24.53 27.82 24.45
CA LYS A 590 24.63 26.35 24.64
C LYS A 590 24.01 25.54 23.51
N GLY A 591 23.17 26.16 22.67
CA GLY A 591 22.38 25.47 21.66
C GLY A 591 21.28 24.62 22.31
N ILE A 592 20.08 24.61 21.72
CA ILE A 592 19.07 23.62 22.09
C ILE A 592 19.62 22.27 21.63
N ARG A 593 20.05 21.41 22.56
CA ARG A 593 20.11 19.97 22.30
C ARG A 593 18.66 19.52 22.10
N MET A 594 18.23 19.42 20.83
CA MET A 594 17.17 18.50 20.46
C MET A 594 17.79 17.12 20.31
#